data_AF-A0A529HJU4-F1
#
_entry.id   AF-A0A529HJU4-F1
#
_cell.length_a   1.000
_cell.length_b   1.000
_cell.length_c   1.000
_cell.angle_alpha   90.00
_cell.angle_beta   90.00
_cell.angle_gamma   90.00
#
_symmetry.space_group_name_H-M   'P 1'
#
loop_
_entity.id
_entity.type
_entity.pdbx_description
1 polymer ?
#
loop_
_entity_poly.entity_id
_entity_poly.type
_entity_poly.pdbx_seq_one_letter_code
_entity_poly.pdbx_strand_id
1 'polypeptide(L)'
;RLEPINGTGGVLPADGGTLDLEFTALRRGMANFDRLWLRWRGPFGLVWNQVVLPMDEKVAVLPDVSHARDEAITLLQRSAQADGHAQKRAGQGREFEALKDYQPGMGRRMIDWKRSARHGKLLAREFRIEENNNVVLAIDSGRLMCE
;
A
#
# COMPACT_ATOMS: atom_id res chain seq x y z
N ARG A 1 12.00 -9.50 -21.20
CA ARG A 1 13.37 -9.68 -21.75
C ARG A 1 14.33 -9.57 -20.59
N LEU A 2 15.14 -10.60 -20.38
CA LEU A 2 16.18 -10.65 -19.35
C LEU A 2 17.52 -10.39 -20.04
N GLU A 3 18.37 -9.61 -19.40
CA GLU A 3 19.75 -9.45 -19.84
C GLU A 3 20.72 -9.88 -18.74
N PRO A 4 21.76 -10.65 -19.09
CA PRO A 4 22.78 -11.07 -18.15
C PRO A 4 23.50 -9.85 -17.56
N ILE A 5 23.62 -9.79 -16.24
CA ILE A 5 24.42 -8.76 -15.55
C ILE A 5 25.89 -9.14 -15.65
N ASN A 6 26.73 -8.27 -16.23
CA ASN A 6 28.20 -8.36 -16.26
C ASN A 6 28.77 -9.79 -16.40
N GLY A 7 28.77 -10.36 -17.61
CA GLY A 7 29.47 -11.62 -17.88
C GLY A 7 28.86 -12.84 -17.18
N THR A 8 27.56 -12.81 -16.91
CA THR A 8 26.83 -13.89 -16.24
C THR A 8 27.15 -15.25 -16.85
N GLY A 9 27.72 -16.11 -16.01
CA GLY A 9 28.47 -17.27 -16.42
C GLY A 9 29.70 -17.40 -15.52
N GLY A 10 30.30 -18.58 -15.50
CA GLY A 10 31.35 -18.88 -14.55
C GLY A 10 31.94 -20.26 -14.82
N VAL A 11 33.05 -20.55 -14.16
CA VAL A 11 33.67 -21.87 -14.22
C VAL A 11 33.04 -22.73 -13.13
N LEU A 12 32.35 -23.78 -13.55
CA LEU A 12 31.95 -24.86 -12.65
C LEU A 12 33.13 -25.82 -12.47
N PRO A 13 33.39 -26.29 -11.25
CA PRO A 13 34.43 -27.28 -11.02
C PRO A 13 34.02 -28.64 -11.62
N ALA A 14 35.01 -29.44 -12.00
CA ALA A 14 34.82 -30.64 -12.84
C ALA A 14 34.09 -31.79 -12.13
N ASP A 15 34.10 -31.77 -10.80
CA ASP A 15 33.39 -32.67 -9.88
C ASP A 15 31.92 -32.27 -9.65
N GLY A 16 31.46 -31.21 -10.31
CA GLY A 16 30.10 -30.71 -10.23
C GLY A 16 29.94 -29.57 -9.22
N GLY A 17 28.86 -28.81 -9.36
CA GLY A 17 28.58 -27.69 -8.48
C GLY A 17 27.35 -26.90 -8.92
N THR A 18 27.07 -25.83 -8.19
CA THR A 18 26.01 -24.88 -8.51
C THR A 18 26.64 -23.54 -8.88
N LEU A 19 26.10 -22.90 -9.92
CA LEU A 19 26.51 -21.56 -10.32
C LEU A 19 25.26 -20.69 -10.40
N ASP A 20 25.27 -19.60 -9.64
CA ASP A 20 24.20 -18.62 -9.68
C ASP A 20 24.40 -17.66 -10.86
N LEU A 21 23.34 -17.47 -11.64
CA LEU A 21 23.33 -16.59 -12.80
C LEU A 21 22.39 -15.41 -12.52
N GLU A 22 22.95 -14.21 -12.46
CA GLU A 22 22.20 -12.97 -12.23
C GLU A 22 21.74 -12.31 -13.53
N PHE A 23 20.45 -11.96 -13.58
CA PHE A 23 19.84 -11.31 -14.73
C PHE A 23 19.08 -10.06 -14.32
N THR A 24 19.15 -9.01 -15.14
CA THR A 24 18.30 -7.82 -15.01
C THR A 24 17.09 -7.93 -15.94
N ALA A 25 15.91 -7.68 -15.39
CA ALA A 25 14.69 -7.61 -16.18
C ALA A 25 14.50 -6.22 -16.80
N LEU A 26 14.52 -6.14 -18.13
CA LEU A 26 14.36 -4.88 -18.87
C LEU A 26 12.89 -4.50 -19.12
N ARG A 27 11.98 -5.46 -19.06
CA ARG A 27 10.55 -5.26 -19.35
C ARG A 27 9.70 -6.17 -18.45
N ARG A 28 8.54 -5.66 -18.06
CA ARG A 28 7.49 -6.40 -17.34
C ARG A 28 6.87 -7.49 -18.20
N GLY A 29 6.31 -8.51 -17.56
CA GLY A 29 5.63 -9.62 -18.21
C GLY A 29 6.39 -10.95 -18.07
N MET A 30 6.03 -11.92 -18.89
CA MET A 30 6.67 -13.25 -18.90
C MET A 30 8.01 -13.16 -19.61
N ALA A 31 9.09 -13.46 -18.90
CA ALA A 31 10.39 -13.70 -19.49
C ALA A 31 10.61 -15.20 -19.68
N ASN A 32 11.17 -15.58 -20.81
CA ASN A 32 11.50 -16.98 -21.10
C ASN A 32 13.02 -17.16 -21.05
N PHE A 33 13.44 -18.26 -20.43
CA PHE A 33 14.79 -18.80 -20.51
C PHE A 33 14.79 -19.97 -21.48
N ASP A 34 15.23 -19.74 -22.72
CA ASP A 34 15.07 -20.73 -23.79
C ASP A 34 16.23 -21.73 -23.88
N ARG A 35 17.45 -21.30 -23.54
CA ARG A 35 18.68 -22.11 -23.76
C ARG A 35 19.77 -21.77 -22.75
N LEU A 36 20.50 -22.80 -22.31
CA LEU A 36 21.73 -22.68 -21.54
C LEU A 36 22.91 -23.22 -22.35
N TRP A 37 24.00 -22.46 -22.39
CA TRP A 37 25.20 -22.83 -23.13
C TRP A 37 26.28 -23.27 -22.15
N LEU A 38 26.74 -24.51 -22.29
CA LEU A 38 27.82 -25.08 -21.48
C LEU A 38 29.01 -25.39 -22.38
N ARG A 39 30.21 -25.04 -21.90
CA ARG A 39 31.45 -25.27 -22.65
C ARG A 39 32.55 -25.74 -21.72
N TRP A 40 33.27 -26.78 -22.12
CA TRP A 40 34.41 -27.33 -21.37
C TRP A 40 35.51 -27.81 -22.31
N ARG A 41 36.72 -27.94 -21.78
CA ARG A 41 37.88 -28.41 -22.54
C ARG A 41 37.93 -29.94 -22.51
N GLY A 42 38.25 -30.57 -23.64
CA GLY A 42 38.44 -32.02 -23.71
C GLY A 42 39.61 -32.48 -22.81
N PRO A 43 39.75 -33.80 -22.56
CA PRO A 43 40.72 -34.33 -21.59
C PRO A 43 42.18 -33.96 -21.90
N PHE A 44 42.54 -33.81 -23.18
CA PHE A 44 43.89 -33.38 -23.59
C PHE A 44 44.07 -31.86 -23.66
N GLY A 45 43.02 -31.09 -23.39
CA GLY A 45 43.08 -29.65 -23.52
C GLY A 45 43.28 -29.17 -24.97
N LEU A 46 43.00 -29.96 -25.99
CA LEU A 46 43.23 -29.56 -27.39
C LEU A 46 41.98 -29.04 -28.09
N VAL A 47 40.80 -29.40 -27.57
CA VAL A 47 39.50 -29.07 -28.16
C VAL A 47 38.55 -28.56 -27.09
N TRP A 48 37.56 -27.79 -27.54
CA TRP A 48 36.44 -27.36 -26.72
C TRP A 48 35.19 -28.12 -27.13
N ASN A 49 34.50 -28.68 -26.14
CA ASN A 49 33.17 -29.25 -26.31
C ASN A 49 32.16 -28.21 -25.85
N GLN A 50 31.10 -28.01 -26.63
CA GLN A 50 30.03 -27.09 -26.32
C GLN A 50 28.68 -27.78 -26.51
N VAL A 51 27.81 -27.65 -25.52
CA VAL A 51 26.45 -28.18 -25.55
C VAL A 51 25.48 -27.05 -25.27
N VAL A 52 24.37 -27.06 -26.02
CA VAL A 52 23.26 -26.15 -25.80
C VAL A 52 22.11 -26.96 -25.22
N LEU A 53 21.78 -26.69 -23.97
CA LEU A 53 20.66 -27.31 -23.28
C LEU A 53 19.42 -26.47 -23.54
N PRO A 54 18.33 -27.03 -24.08
CA PRO A 54 17.06 -26.33 -24.14
C PRO A 54 16.52 -26.14 -22.71
N MET A 55 15.99 -24.96 -22.45
CA MET A 55 15.26 -24.58 -21.24
C MET A 55 13.86 -24.12 -21.67
N ASP A 56 12.83 -24.43 -20.90
CA ASP A 56 11.46 -23.89 -21.11
C ASP A 56 10.96 -23.26 -19.80
N GLU A 57 11.87 -22.56 -19.13
CA GLU A 57 11.58 -21.92 -17.85
C GLU A 57 11.05 -20.51 -18.06
N LYS A 58 9.98 -20.19 -17.33
CA LYS A 58 9.25 -18.93 -17.47
C LYS A 58 9.25 -18.17 -16.17
N VAL A 59 9.80 -16.96 -16.20
CA VAL A 59 9.92 -16.09 -15.03
C VAL A 59 8.99 -14.90 -15.18
N ALA A 60 8.06 -14.75 -14.23
CA ALA A 60 7.14 -13.62 -14.20
C ALA A 60 7.84 -12.38 -13.63
N VAL A 61 8.05 -11.37 -14.47
CA VAL A 61 8.59 -10.07 -14.06
C VAL A 61 7.41 -9.16 -13.70
N LEU A 62 7.09 -9.12 -12.40
CA LEU A 62 6.01 -8.33 -11.84
C LEU A 62 6.48 -6.92 -11.46
N PRO A 63 5.59 -5.91 -11.46
CA PRO A 63 5.90 -4.60 -10.94
C PRO A 63 6.22 -4.68 -9.45
N ASP A 64 7.22 -3.91 -9.01
CA ASP A 64 7.45 -3.67 -7.59
C ASP A 64 6.32 -2.80 -7.03
N VAL A 65 5.48 -3.40 -6.19
CA VAL A 65 4.36 -2.73 -5.51
C VAL A 65 4.69 -2.38 -4.06
N SER A 66 5.92 -2.60 -3.61
CA SER A 66 6.33 -2.39 -2.22
C SER A 66 6.12 -0.94 -1.80
N HIS A 67 6.52 0.01 -2.65
CA HIS A 67 6.32 1.45 -2.41
C HIS A 67 4.85 1.84 -2.29
N ALA A 68 3.98 1.32 -3.16
CA ALA A 68 2.54 1.60 -3.10
C ALA A 68 1.89 1.03 -1.82
N ARG A 69 2.40 -0.11 -1.34
CA ARG A 69 1.97 -0.74 -0.10
C ARG A 69 2.36 0.11 1.11
N ASP A 70 3.58 0.63 1.15
CA ASP A 70 4.09 1.44 2.26
C ASP A 70 3.36 2.79 2.37
N GLU A 71 3.06 3.42 1.23
CA GLU A 71 2.22 4.62 1.20
C GLU A 71 0.79 4.35 1.70
N ALA A 72 0.18 3.25 1.28
CA ALA A 72 -1.15 2.87 1.73
C ALA A 72 -1.19 2.61 3.24
N ILE A 73 -0.18 1.92 3.79
CA ILE A 73 -0.03 1.71 5.23
C ILE A 73 0.13 3.03 5.97
N THR A 74 0.96 3.94 5.45
CA THR A 74 1.18 5.27 6.05
C THR A 74 -0.11 6.09 6.08
N LEU A 75 -0.92 6.07 5.00
CA LEU A 75 -2.21 6.76 4.95
C LEU A 75 -3.22 6.17 5.94
N LEU A 76 -3.28 4.84 6.04
CA LEU A 76 -4.12 4.15 7.02
C LEU A 76 -3.69 4.50 8.46
N GLN A 77 -2.39 4.49 8.76
CA GLN A 77 -1.87 4.86 10.07
C GLN A 77 -2.13 6.33 10.40
N ARG A 78 -2.01 7.26 9.46
CA ARG A 78 -2.38 8.67 9.67
C ARG A 78 -3.87 8.84 9.97
N SER A 79 -4.73 8.04 9.33
CA SER A 79 -6.16 8.04 9.62
C SER A 79 -6.47 7.47 11.01
N ALA A 80 -5.71 6.46 11.45
CA ALA A 80 -5.85 5.86 12.78
C ALA A 80 -5.24 6.71 13.91
N GLN A 81 -4.17 7.47 13.63
CA GLN A 81 -3.53 8.38 14.58
C GLN A 81 -4.26 9.72 14.74
N ALA A 82 -5.30 9.97 13.94
CA ALA A 82 -6.20 11.11 14.15
C ALA A 82 -7.13 10.92 15.37
N ASP A 83 -6.84 9.95 16.24
CA ASP A 83 -7.49 9.79 17.54
C ASP A 83 -6.82 10.68 18.61
N GLY A 84 -7.58 11.71 18.97
CA GLY A 84 -7.35 12.62 20.10
C GLY A 84 -8.09 13.94 19.91
N HIS A 85 -8.16 14.39 18.67
CA HIS A 85 -8.94 15.55 18.29
C HIS A 85 -9.90 15.12 17.20
N ALA A 86 -11.09 14.70 17.60
CA ALA A 86 -12.24 14.62 16.70
C ALA A 86 -12.30 15.96 15.95
N GLN A 87 -11.81 15.96 14.72
CA GLN A 87 -11.74 17.16 13.92
C GLN A 87 -13.19 17.49 13.64
N LYS A 88 -13.73 18.49 14.33
CA LYS A 88 -15.15 18.86 14.23
C LYS A 88 -15.43 19.24 12.77
N ARG A 89 -15.95 18.30 12.02
CA ARG A 89 -16.38 18.50 10.64
C ARG A 89 -17.85 18.89 10.71
N ALA A 90 -18.13 20.16 10.41
CA ALA A 90 -19.49 20.62 10.23
C ALA A 90 -20.10 19.96 8.98
N GLY A 91 -21.35 19.47 9.06
CA GLY A 91 -21.99 18.82 7.92
C GLY A 91 -23.45 18.42 8.16
N GLN A 92 -23.94 17.48 7.35
CA GLN A 92 -25.37 17.13 7.26
C GLN A 92 -25.80 16.01 8.22
N GLY A 93 -25.35 16.02 9.48
CA GLY A 93 -25.90 15.07 10.46
C GLY A 93 -27.24 15.53 11.02
N ARG A 94 -27.79 14.77 11.98
CA ARG A 94 -29.11 15.05 12.58
C ARG A 94 -29.02 15.72 13.95
N GLU A 95 -27.87 15.65 14.60
CA GLU A 95 -27.64 16.24 15.93
C GLU A 95 -27.32 17.74 15.81
N PHE A 96 -28.09 18.56 16.52
CA PHE A 96 -27.86 20.00 16.58
C PHE A 96 -26.56 20.29 17.34
N GLU A 97 -25.64 21.05 16.73
CA GLU A 97 -24.39 21.46 17.36
C GLU A 97 -24.46 22.90 17.89
N ALA A 98 -24.80 23.85 17.02
CA ALA A 98 -24.75 25.28 17.34
C ALA A 98 -25.69 26.13 16.47
N LEU A 99 -25.87 27.39 16.89
CA LEU A 99 -26.44 28.44 16.06
C LEU A 99 -25.33 29.36 15.59
N LYS A 100 -25.36 29.71 14.31
CA LYS A 100 -24.48 30.73 13.73
C LYS A 100 -25.27 31.76 12.97
N ASP A 101 -24.65 32.91 12.71
CA ASP A 101 -25.26 33.93 11.87
C ASP A 101 -25.42 33.40 10.44
N TYR A 102 -26.60 33.58 9.87
CA TYR A 102 -26.90 33.16 8.50
C TYR A 102 -26.14 34.02 7.51
N GLN A 103 -25.40 33.40 6.59
CA GLN A 103 -24.72 34.10 5.51
C GLN A 103 -25.35 33.79 4.15
N PRO A 104 -25.37 34.75 3.21
CA PRO A 104 -25.74 34.50 1.82
C PRO A 104 -24.91 33.35 1.24
N GLY A 105 -25.59 32.34 0.68
CA GLY A 105 -24.98 31.09 0.22
C GLY A 105 -25.36 29.88 1.08
N MET A 106 -25.82 30.10 2.32
CA MET A 106 -26.43 29.05 3.13
C MET A 106 -27.82 28.68 2.60
N GLY A 107 -28.18 27.40 2.71
CA GLY A 107 -29.53 26.95 2.37
C GLY A 107 -30.59 27.55 3.29
N ARG A 108 -31.69 28.09 2.74
CA ARG A 108 -32.79 28.71 3.51
C ARG A 108 -33.43 27.76 4.54
N ARG A 109 -33.36 26.44 4.32
CA ARG A 109 -33.86 25.41 5.25
C ARG A 109 -33.06 25.32 6.56
N MET A 110 -31.86 25.88 6.59
CA MET A 110 -31.03 25.92 7.79
C MET A 110 -31.45 27.02 8.76
N ILE A 111 -32.25 28.00 8.31
CA ILE A 111 -32.69 29.13 9.15
C ILE A 111 -33.59 28.64 10.29
N ASP A 112 -33.24 29.00 11.53
CA ASP A 112 -34.12 28.87 12.68
C ASP A 112 -34.97 30.14 12.80
N TRP A 113 -36.18 30.09 12.23
CA TRP A 113 -37.10 31.23 12.24
C TRP A 113 -37.49 31.67 13.65
N LYS A 114 -37.67 30.72 14.57
CA LYS A 114 -38.13 30.99 15.94
C LYS A 114 -37.09 31.76 16.73
N ARG A 115 -35.82 31.36 16.65
CA ARG A 115 -34.72 32.08 17.30
C ARG A 115 -34.39 33.38 16.57
N SER A 116 -34.44 33.38 15.24
CA SER A 116 -34.20 34.61 14.46
C SER A 116 -35.17 35.73 14.85
N ALA A 117 -36.46 35.39 15.03
CA ALA A 117 -37.49 36.35 15.45
C ALA A 117 -37.21 36.96 16.84
N ARG A 118 -36.61 36.19 17.76
CA ARG A 118 -36.28 36.66 19.12
C ARG A 118 -35.05 37.56 19.16
N HIS A 119 -34.10 37.32 18.27
CA HIS A 119 -32.81 38.02 18.26
C HIS A 119 -32.73 39.15 17.23
N GLY A 120 -33.74 39.32 16.37
CA GLY A 120 -33.78 40.37 15.35
C GLY A 120 -32.75 40.17 14.23
N LYS A 121 -32.15 38.99 14.10
CA LYS A 121 -31.18 38.63 13.06
C LYS A 121 -31.38 37.20 12.59
N LEU A 122 -31.01 36.90 11.34
CA LEU A 122 -31.13 35.55 10.79
C LEU A 122 -30.06 34.62 11.37
N LEU A 123 -30.53 33.55 12.02
CA LEU A 123 -29.71 32.50 12.60
C LEU A 123 -29.89 31.19 11.84
N ALA A 124 -28.80 30.50 11.56
CA ALA A 124 -28.76 29.19 10.93
C ALA A 124 -28.37 28.10 11.95
N ARG A 125 -29.02 26.93 11.84
CA ARG A 125 -28.66 25.73 12.60
C ARG A 125 -27.47 25.04 11.95
N GLU A 126 -26.47 24.72 12.76
CA GLU A 126 -25.34 23.88 12.39
C GLU A 126 -25.52 22.51 13.02
N PHE A 127 -25.34 21.47 12.21
CA PHE A 127 -25.48 20.08 12.64
C PHE A 127 -24.11 19.42 12.63
N ARG A 128 -23.89 18.57 13.63
CA ARG A 128 -22.68 17.75 13.72
C ARG A 128 -22.81 16.58 12.76
N ILE A 129 -21.75 16.24 12.03
CA ILE A 129 -21.72 14.99 11.27
C ILE A 129 -21.74 13.82 12.26
N GLU A 130 -22.64 12.86 12.02
CA GLU A 130 -22.59 11.59 12.74
C GLU A 130 -21.38 10.80 12.25
N GLU A 131 -20.37 10.66 13.11
CA GLU A 131 -19.21 9.81 12.88
C GLU A 131 -19.38 8.51 13.66
N ASN A 132 -19.20 7.38 12.97
CA ASN A 132 -19.28 6.07 13.60
C ASN A 132 -17.94 5.74 14.27
N ASN A 133 -17.80 6.07 15.55
CA ASN A 133 -16.60 5.76 16.32
C ASN A 133 -16.69 4.34 16.87
N ASN A 134 -15.77 3.47 16.46
CA ASN A 134 -15.68 2.12 16.97
C ASN A 134 -14.94 2.11 18.31
N VAL A 135 -15.68 1.96 19.41
CA VAL A 135 -15.11 1.96 20.76
C VAL A 135 -14.96 0.51 21.25
N VAL A 136 -13.75 0.12 21.63
CA VAL A 136 -13.48 -1.16 22.28
C VAL A 136 -13.35 -0.93 23.79
N LEU A 137 -14.26 -1.51 24.56
CA LEU A 137 -14.15 -1.56 26.02
C LEU A 137 -13.43 -2.85 26.41
N ALA A 138 -12.17 -2.72 26.82
CA ALA A 138 -11.42 -3.83 27.39
C ALA A 138 -11.49 -3.73 28.93
N ILE A 139 -12.09 -4.73 29.55
CA ILE A 139 -12.17 -4.84 31.01
C ILE A 139 -11.21 -5.93 31.43
N ASP A 140 -10.16 -5.57 32.19
CA ASP A 140 -9.32 -6.55 32.85
C ASP A 140 -10.12 -7.18 34.01
N SER A 141 -10.33 -8.50 33.93
CA SER A 141 -11.01 -9.29 34.97
C SER A 141 -10.04 -10.25 35.67
N GLY A 142 -8.73 -9.96 35.62
CA GLY A 142 -7.70 -10.73 36.31
C GLY A 142 -7.79 -10.61 37.83
N ARG A 143 -7.25 -11.60 38.54
CA ARG A 143 -7.27 -11.69 40.01
C ARG A 143 -6.56 -10.52 40.72
N LEU A 144 -5.71 -9.78 40.01
CA LEU A 144 -5.03 -8.57 40.48
C LEU A 144 -5.97 -7.34 40.56
N MET A 145 -7.16 -7.41 39.96
CA MET A 145 -8.16 -6.35 39.98
C MET A 145 -9.21 -6.53 41.09
N CYS A 146 -9.06 -7.53 41.97
CA CYS A 146 -10.01 -7.87 43.03
C CYS A 146 -9.65 -7.34 44.43
N GLU A 147 -8.67 -6.44 44.56
CA GLU A 147 -8.35 -5.74 45.82
C GLU A 147 -9.09 -4.41 45.98
#